data_AF-A0A6N7AV65-F1
#
_entry.id   AF-A0A6N7AV65-F1
#
_cell.length_a   1.000
_cell.length_b   1.000
_cell.length_c   1.000
_cell.angle_alpha   90.00
_cell.angle_beta   90.00
_cell.angle_gamma   90.00
#
_symmetry.space_group_name_H-M   'P 1'
#
loop_
_entity.id
_entity.type
_entity.pdbx_description
1 polymer ?
#
loop_
_entity_poly.entity_id
_entity_poly.type
_entity_poly.pdbx_seq_one_letter_code
_entity_poly.pdbx_strand_id
1 'polypeptide(L)'
;MVAIYCRVSTTHEAQEESLDIQIKTLKQVVADNPKWMHYHVYSDKDSGGNVFRPDFQKLIFDCYEYRIDIVLLKTISRFARNTVDLLETVSRLKGLGIEVISIKKIYAPVKQITICLSQPSAQSLRLKVSQQGKRSSGD
;
A
#
# COMPACT_ATOMS: atom_id res chain seq x y z
N MET A 1 3.44 -10.04 -0.40
CA MET A 1 3.46 -9.66 -1.82
C MET A 1 3.26 -8.16 -1.95
N VAL A 2 4.13 -7.49 -2.72
CA VAL A 2 4.12 -6.03 -2.90
C VAL A 2 3.85 -5.70 -4.36
N ALA A 3 2.80 -4.92 -4.61
CA ALA A 3 2.49 -4.36 -5.92
C ALA A 3 2.98 -2.93 -6.02
N ILE A 4 3.45 -2.52 -7.19
CA ILE A 4 3.88 -1.15 -7.47
C ILE A 4 2.85 -0.50 -8.38
N TYR A 5 2.43 0.72 -8.08
CA TYR A 5 1.57 1.51 -8.97
C TYR A 5 2.19 2.86 -9.32
N CYS A 6 2.34 3.10 -10.62
CA CYS A 6 2.91 4.33 -11.19
C CYS A 6 1.89 5.04 -12.08
N ARG A 7 1.94 6.38 -12.08
CA ARG A 7 1.14 7.19 -13.01
C ARG A 7 1.94 8.40 -13.47
N VAL A 8 2.06 8.56 -14.79
CA VAL A 8 2.78 9.68 -15.42
C VAL A 8 1.83 10.51 -16.27
N SER A 9 2.01 11.82 -16.27
CA SER A 9 1.27 12.71 -17.18
C SER A 9 2.01 12.81 -18.51
N THR A 10 1.32 12.64 -19.64
CA THR A 10 1.97 12.74 -20.97
C THR A 10 2.16 14.20 -21.40
N THR A 11 1.60 15.17 -20.67
CA THR A 11 1.62 16.60 -21.01
C THR A 11 2.86 17.34 -20.53
N HIS A 12 3.62 16.80 -19.57
CA HIS A 12 4.80 17.44 -18.98
C HIS A 12 6.02 16.51 -18.91
N GLU A 13 6.37 15.88 -20.04
CA GLU A 13 7.55 15.02 -20.14
C GLU A 13 8.88 15.75 -19.84
N ALA A 14 8.92 17.09 -19.93
CA ALA A 14 10.15 17.87 -19.74
C ALA A 14 10.54 18.10 -18.26
N GLN A 15 9.66 17.88 -17.28
CA GLN A 15 9.94 18.16 -15.86
C GLN A 15 9.72 16.98 -14.90
N GLU A 16 9.02 15.91 -15.32
CA GLU A 16 8.82 14.72 -14.48
C GLU A 16 9.83 13.60 -14.82
N GLU A 17 10.28 12.85 -13.81
CA GLU A 17 11.09 11.62 -14.03
C GLU A 17 10.31 10.66 -14.94
N SER A 18 10.99 10.09 -15.95
CA SER A 18 10.36 9.14 -16.87
C SER A 18 9.77 7.95 -16.12
N LEU A 19 8.70 7.36 -16.66
CA LEU A 19 7.99 6.24 -16.05
C LEU A 19 8.94 5.10 -15.67
N ASP A 20 9.90 4.79 -16.53
CA ASP A 20 10.93 3.77 -16.32
C ASP A 20 11.81 4.05 -15.11
N ILE A 21 12.23 5.32 -14.92
CA ILE A 21 13.02 5.73 -13.74
C ILE A 21 12.18 5.57 -12.47
N GLN A 22 10.90 5.95 -12.50
CA GLN A 22 10.01 5.79 -11.35
C GLN A 22 9.83 4.31 -10.98
N ILE A 23 9.55 3.46 -11.98
CA ILE A 23 9.39 2.02 -11.78
C ILE A 23 10.69 1.41 -11.25
N LYS A 24 11.85 1.76 -11.82
CA LYS A 24 13.15 1.27 -11.38
C LYS A 24 13.42 1.66 -9.92
N THR A 25 13.15 2.90 -9.56
CA THR A 25 13.32 3.40 -8.18
C THR A 25 12.43 2.63 -7.20
N LEU A 26 11.15 2.41 -7.56
CA LEU A 26 10.21 1.66 -6.72
C LEU A 26 10.60 0.19 -6.60
N LYS A 27 11.03 -0.44 -7.69
CA LYS A 27 11.55 -1.81 -7.68
C LYS A 27 12.77 -1.95 -6.79
N GLN A 28 13.67 -0.96 -6.81
CA GLN A 28 14.83 -0.93 -5.93
C GLN A 28 14.41 -0.87 -4.46
N VAL A 29 13.45 -0.01 -4.10
CA VAL A 29 12.91 0.05 -2.74
C VAL A 29 12.34 -1.30 -2.31
N VAL A 30 11.66 -2.02 -3.21
CA VAL A 30 11.18 -3.38 -2.91
C VAL A 30 12.33 -4.36 -2.72
N ALA A 31 13.34 -4.33 -3.59
CA ALA A 31 14.50 -5.21 -3.52
C ALA A 31 15.36 -4.97 -2.26
N ASP A 32 15.46 -3.73 -1.80
CA ASP A 32 16.21 -3.35 -0.59
C ASP A 32 15.55 -3.86 0.71
N ASN A 33 14.29 -4.32 0.63
CA ASN A 33 13.54 -4.87 1.75
C ASN A 33 13.42 -6.40 1.61
N PRO A 34 14.21 -7.21 2.33
CA PRO A 34 14.22 -8.68 2.16
C PRO A 34 12.91 -9.37 2.59
N LYS A 35 12.05 -8.66 3.33
CA LYS A 35 10.71 -9.14 3.71
C LYS A 35 9.66 -8.90 2.62
N TRP A 36 9.99 -8.12 1.60
CA TRP A 36 9.07 -7.77 0.53
C TRP A 36 9.36 -8.62 -0.69
N MET A 37 8.30 -9.13 -1.30
CA MET A 37 8.37 -9.90 -2.53
C MET A 37 7.58 -9.15 -3.60
N HIS A 38 8.26 -8.75 -4.68
CA HIS A 38 7.63 -8.06 -5.80
C HIS A 38 6.61 -8.96 -6.49
N TYR A 39 5.37 -8.49 -6.60
CA TYR A 39 4.28 -9.18 -7.31
C TYR A 39 4.16 -8.65 -8.75
N HIS A 40 3.71 -7.40 -8.91
CA HIS A 40 3.45 -6.81 -10.22
C HIS A 40 3.63 -5.29 -10.22
N VAL A 41 3.91 -4.73 -11.40
CA VAL A 41 3.93 -3.28 -11.63
C VAL A 41 2.74 -2.89 -12.49
N TYR A 42 1.94 -1.98 -11.97
CA TYR A 42 0.79 -1.38 -12.63
C TYR A 42 1.12 0.04 -13.05
N SER A 43 0.78 0.44 -14.27
CA SER A 43 1.10 1.78 -14.75
C SER A 43 0.02 2.38 -15.64
N ASP A 44 -0.46 3.57 -15.30
CA ASP A 44 -1.38 4.32 -16.16
C ASP A 44 -0.72 5.59 -16.71
N LYS A 45 -1.07 5.97 -17.95
CA LYS A 45 -0.66 7.25 -18.57
C LYS A 45 -1.83 8.23 -18.52
N ASP A 46 -1.58 9.42 -17.97
CA ASP A 46 -2.56 10.49 -17.85
C ASP A 46 -2.35 11.52 -18.95
N SER A 47 -3.10 11.41 -20.04
CA SER A 47 -3.06 12.35 -21.15
C SER A 47 -4.16 13.41 -20.98
N GLY A 48 -3.97 14.34 -20.03
CA GLY A 48 -4.71 15.60 -19.87
C GLY A 48 -6.25 15.52 -19.75
N GLY A 49 -6.81 14.32 -19.64
CA GLY A 49 -8.23 14.05 -19.85
C GLY A 49 -8.58 12.56 -19.96
N ASN A 50 -7.58 11.67 -19.96
CA ASN A 50 -7.82 10.24 -19.93
C ASN A 50 -8.21 9.77 -18.52
N VAL A 51 -9.51 9.61 -18.33
CA VAL A 51 -10.13 9.16 -17.08
C VAL A 51 -9.97 7.64 -16.89
N PHE A 52 -9.54 6.93 -17.93
CA PHE A 52 -9.47 5.47 -17.96
C PHE A 52 -8.17 4.96 -17.32
N ARG A 53 -8.32 4.20 -16.23
CA ARG A 53 -7.21 3.67 -15.42
C ARG A 53 -7.29 2.14 -15.36
N PRO A 54 -7.02 1.43 -16.48
CA PRO A 54 -7.21 -0.01 -16.56
C PRO A 54 -6.28 -0.76 -15.59
N ASP A 55 -5.04 -0.30 -15.41
CA ASP A 55 -4.10 -0.98 -14.53
C ASP A 55 -4.39 -0.69 -13.06
N PHE A 56 -4.94 0.49 -12.73
CA PHE A 56 -5.50 0.73 -11.40
C PHE A 56 -6.65 -0.24 -11.08
N GLN A 57 -7.57 -0.47 -12.03
CA GLN A 57 -8.68 -1.41 -11.81
C GLN A 57 -8.17 -2.84 -11.59
N LYS A 58 -7.16 -3.28 -12.35
CA LYS A 58 -6.51 -4.59 -12.14
C LYS A 58 -5.82 -4.69 -10.79
N LEU A 59 -5.10 -3.65 -10.37
CA LEU A 59 -4.49 -3.58 -9.03
C LEU A 59 -5.54 -3.80 -7.95
N ILE A 60 -6.66 -3.06 -8.04
CA ILE A 60 -7.75 -3.15 -7.08
C ILE A 60 -8.40 -4.55 -7.10
N PHE A 61 -8.56 -5.15 -8.28
CA PHE A 61 -9.04 -6.53 -8.40
C PHE A 61 -8.09 -7.53 -7.71
N ASP A 62 -6.79 -7.45 -7.98
CA ASP A 62 -5.80 -8.33 -7.35
C ASP A 62 -5.68 -8.12 -5.83
N CYS A 63 -5.99 -6.91 -5.35
CA CYS A 63 -6.17 -6.64 -3.94
C CYS A 63 -7.38 -7.40 -3.35
N TYR A 64 -8.53 -7.44 -4.04
CA TYR A 64 -9.69 -8.24 -3.57
C TYR A 64 -9.43 -9.75 -3.60
N GLU A 65 -8.58 -10.21 -4.49
CA GLU A 65 -8.14 -11.61 -4.57
C GLU A 65 -7.09 -11.97 -3.51
N TYR A 66 -6.77 -11.06 -2.57
CA TYR A 66 -5.77 -11.24 -1.51
C TYR A 66 -4.37 -11.64 -2.03
N ARG A 67 -4.04 -11.28 -3.27
CA ARG A 67 -2.73 -11.56 -3.88
C ARG A 67 -1.66 -10.53 -3.48
N ILE A 68 -2.09 -9.42 -2.92
CA ILE A 68 -1.26 -8.25 -2.62
C ILE A 68 -1.50 -7.85 -1.17
N ASP A 69 -0.41 -7.74 -0.41
CA ASP A 69 -0.44 -7.27 0.98
C ASP A 69 -0.09 -5.77 1.07
N ILE A 70 0.73 -5.27 0.13
CA ILE A 70 1.24 -3.90 0.13
C ILE A 70 1.14 -3.30 -1.26
N VAL A 71 0.57 -2.10 -1.37
CA VAL A 71 0.58 -1.27 -2.56
C VAL A 71 1.59 -0.13 -2.38
N LEU A 72 2.64 -0.13 -3.19
CA LEU A 72 3.70 0.87 -3.20
C LEU A 72 3.48 1.92 -4.29
N LEU A 73 3.52 3.17 -3.88
CA LEU A 73 3.22 4.34 -4.71
C LEU A 73 4.37 5.34 -4.71
N LYS A 74 4.54 6.09 -5.80
CA LYS A 74 5.45 7.24 -5.79
C LYS A 74 4.90 8.38 -4.94
N THR A 75 3.68 8.80 -5.20
CA THR A 75 2.96 9.85 -4.46
C THR A 75 1.49 9.49 -4.32
N ILE A 76 0.90 9.81 -3.17
CA ILE A 76 -0.49 9.48 -2.88
C ILE A 76 -1.48 10.25 -3.75
N SER A 77 -1.10 11.46 -4.20
CA SER A 77 -1.89 12.30 -5.11
C SER A 77 -2.13 11.67 -6.48
N ARG A 78 -1.36 10.63 -6.85
CA ARG A 78 -1.53 9.87 -8.09
C ARG A 78 -2.48 8.67 -7.94
N PHE A 79 -2.93 8.38 -6.72
CA PHE A 79 -3.76 7.22 -6.41
C PHE A 79 -5.27 7.47 -6.60
N ALA A 80 -5.73 8.70 -6.37
CA ALA A 80 -7.14 9.08 -6.46
C ALA A 80 -7.35 10.48 -7.06
N ARG A 81 -8.57 10.77 -7.53
CA ARG A 81 -8.92 12.02 -8.22
C ARG A 81 -9.09 13.21 -7.29
N ASN A 82 -9.52 12.94 -6.06
CA ASN A 82 -9.69 13.90 -4.98
C ASN A 82 -9.34 13.22 -3.65
N THR A 83 -9.32 14.00 -2.57
CA THR A 83 -9.00 13.50 -1.23
C THR A 83 -10.04 12.52 -0.69
N VAL A 84 -11.30 12.62 -1.10
CA VAL A 84 -12.40 11.75 -0.62
C VAL A 84 -12.26 10.34 -1.20
N ASP A 85 -12.17 10.22 -2.54
CA ASP A 85 -11.90 8.97 -3.26
C ASP A 85 -10.63 8.27 -2.73
N LEU A 86 -9.61 9.06 -2.37
CA LEU A 86 -8.38 8.55 -1.78
C LEU A 86 -8.65 7.85 -0.45
N LEU A 87 -9.32 8.55 0.47
CA LEU A 87 -9.60 8.06 1.81
C LEU A 87 -10.50 6.83 1.79
N GLU A 88 -11.52 6.82 0.93
CA GLU A 88 -12.40 5.66 0.76
C GLU A 88 -11.64 4.44 0.23
N THR A 89 -10.83 4.61 -0.81
CA THR A 89 -10.06 3.50 -1.39
C THR A 89 -9.05 2.94 -0.39
N VAL A 90 -8.30 3.82 0.29
CA VAL A 90 -7.31 3.40 1.30
C VAL A 90 -8.01 2.72 2.49
N SER A 91 -9.15 3.23 2.94
CA SER A 91 -9.92 2.62 4.03
C SER A 91 -10.45 1.24 3.63
N ARG A 92 -10.92 1.07 2.40
CA ARG A 92 -11.39 -0.21 1.88
C ARG A 92 -10.26 -1.23 1.79
N LEU A 93 -9.10 -0.84 1.26
CA LEU A 93 -7.91 -1.70 1.22
C LEU A 93 -7.42 -2.06 2.63
N LYS A 94 -7.42 -1.11 3.56
CA LYS A 94 -7.07 -1.36 4.96
C LYS A 94 -8.03 -2.35 5.62
N GLY A 95 -9.32 -2.28 5.30
CA GLY A 95 -10.31 -3.27 5.74
C GLY A 95 -10.05 -4.69 5.25
N LEU A 96 -9.32 -4.85 4.14
CA LEU A 96 -8.87 -6.14 3.62
C LEU A 96 -7.52 -6.60 4.20
N GLY A 97 -6.89 -5.77 5.05
CA GLY A 97 -5.53 -6.02 5.56
C GLY A 97 -4.42 -5.57 4.62
N ILE A 98 -4.72 -4.76 3.60
CA ILE A 98 -3.78 -4.30 2.59
C ILE A 98 -3.25 -2.92 2.97
N GLU A 99 -1.92 -2.78 3.04
CA GLU A 99 -1.27 -1.51 3.35
C GLU A 99 -0.95 -0.71 2.08
N VAL A 100 -1.14 0.61 2.14
CA VAL A 100 -0.79 1.53 1.04
C VAL A 100 0.36 2.43 1.49
N ILE A 101 1.50 2.37 0.80
CA ILE A 101 2.74 3.07 1.16
C ILE A 101 3.15 4.01 0.02
N SER A 102 3.46 5.26 0.32
CA SER A 102 4.00 6.21 -0.67
C SER A 102 5.44 6.63 -0.38
N ILE A 103 6.34 6.51 -1.35
CA ILE A 103 7.74 6.95 -1.25
C ILE A 103 7.90 8.42 -1.66
N LYS A 104 7.50 9.32 -0.77
CA LYS A 104 7.82 10.75 -0.91
C LYS A 104 9.35 10.91 -0.91
N LYS A 105 9.91 11.54 -1.94
CA LYS A 105 11.36 11.87 -2.00
C LYS A 105 11.64 12.80 -0.81
N ILE A 106 12.21 12.27 0.27
CA ILE A 106 12.77 13.09 1.34
C ILE A 106 14.11 13.58 0.79
N TYR A 107 14.18 14.83 0.32
CA TYR A 107 15.46 15.53 0.22
C TYR A 107 15.89 15.88 1.65
N ALA A 108 16.44 14.90 2.37
CA ALA A 108 17.28 15.08 3.56
C ALA A 108 17.68 13.70 4.12
N PRO A 109 18.94 13.50 4.53
CA PRO A 109 19.40 12.27 5.16
C PRO A 109 18.88 12.21 6.59
N VAL A 110 17.64 11.78 6.81
CA VAL A 110 17.17 11.37 8.13
C VAL A 110 16.11 10.28 7.96
N LYS A 111 16.40 9.13 8.58
CA LYS A 111 15.48 8.00 8.73
C LYS A 111 14.20 8.49 9.42
N GLN A 112 13.12 8.64 8.67
CA GLN A 112 11.79 8.71 9.26
C GLN A 112 10.87 7.74 8.54
N ILE A 113 10.87 6.52 9.07
CA ILE A 113 9.87 5.49 8.79
C ILE A 113 8.57 6.01 9.41
N THR A 114 7.73 6.67 8.61
CA THR A 114 6.34 6.96 9.01
C THR A 114 5.54 5.68 8.89
N ILE A 115 5.53 4.91 9.98
CA ILE A 115 4.60 3.80 10.20
C ILE A 115 3.20 4.40 10.31
N CYS A 116 2.33 4.14 9.34
CA CYS A 116 0.90 4.44 9.47
C CYS A 116 0.25 3.36 10.34
N LEU A 117 0.48 3.47 11.66
CA LEU A 117 -0.20 2.79 12.77
C LEU A 117 -0.76 1.40 12.45
N SER A 118 0.08 0.39 12.72
CA SER A 118 -0.37 -0.95 13.07
C SER A 118 -1.33 -0.85 14.27
N GLN A 119 -2.62 -0.99 14.02
CA GLN A 119 -3.52 -1.54 15.04
C GLN A 119 -3.38 -3.06 14.91
N PRO A 120 -2.99 -3.80 15.96
CA PRO A 120 -3.08 -5.25 15.91
C PRO A 120 -4.56 -5.62 15.74
N SER A 121 -4.90 -6.20 14.60
CA SER A 121 -6.17 -6.89 14.40
C SER A 121 -6.28 -7.97 15.49
N ALA A 122 -7.19 -7.75 16.44
CA ALA A 122 -7.51 -8.70 17.50
C ALA A 122 -8.27 -9.91 16.89
N GLN A 123 -7.55 -10.78 16.19
CA GLN A 123 -8.03 -12.07 15.72
C GLN A 123 -7.49 -13.24 16.57
N SER A 124 -7.01 -12.96 17.79
CA SER A 124 -6.58 -13.97 18.75
C SER A 124 -7.27 -13.82 20.10
N LEU A 125 -8.56 -14.19 20.12
CA LEU A 125 -9.29 -14.57 21.34
C LEU A 125 -9.92 -15.95 21.10
N ARG A 126 -9.09 -16.94 20.78
CA ARG A 126 -9.38 -18.35 21.02
C ARG A 126 -8.17 -18.95 21.71
N LEU A 127 -8.44 -19.60 22.85
CA LEU A 127 -7.51 -20.34 23.72
C LEU A 127 -6.74 -19.49 24.74
N LYS A 128 -7.41 -19.13 25.85
CA LYS A 128 -6.91 -19.25 27.24
C LYS A 128 -7.88 -18.63 28.27
N VAL A 129 -9.06 -19.23 28.44
CA VAL A 129 -9.72 -19.28 29.77
C VAL A 129 -10.36 -20.66 29.90
N SER A 130 -9.50 -21.67 29.96
CA SER A 130 -9.85 -22.99 30.46
C SER A 130 -8.76 -23.36 31.45
N GLN A 131 -8.70 -22.66 32.59
CA GLN A 131 -8.12 -23.08 33.88
C GLN A 131 -8.48 -22.04 34.95
N GLN A 132 -9.72 -22.08 35.44
CA GLN A 132 -10.00 -21.62 36.81
C GLN A 132 -11.12 -22.49 37.38
N GLY A 133 -10.79 -23.77 37.54
CA GLY A 133 -11.45 -24.66 38.48
C GLY A 133 -10.51 -24.93 39.65
N LYS A 134 -11.05 -24.77 40.86
CA LYS A 134 -10.59 -25.30 42.16
C LYS A 134 -9.53 -24.52 42.95
N ARG A 135 -9.97 -23.93 44.07
CA ARG A 135 -9.48 -24.05 45.48
C ARG A 135 -10.31 -23.05 46.33
N SER A 136 -11.33 -23.45 47.10
CA SER A 136 -11.34 -24.07 48.45
C SER A 136 -10.77 -23.18 49.56
N SER A 137 -11.67 -22.54 50.32
CA SER A 137 -11.57 -22.10 51.72
C SER A 137 -12.99 -22.31 52.27
N GLY A 138 -13.29 -23.03 53.35
CA GLY A 138 -12.57 -23.20 54.61
C GLY A 138 -13.56 -22.73 55.69
N ASP A 139 -14.35 -23.66 56.22
CA ASP A 139 -15.07 -23.59 57.50
C ASP A 139 -14.84 -24.93 58.21
#